data_AF-A0A3B9S0W7-F1
#
_entry.id   AF-A0A3B9S0W7-F1
#
_cell.length_a   1.000
_cell.length_b   1.000
_cell.length_c   1.000
_cell.angle_alpha   90.00
_cell.angle_beta   90.00
_cell.angle_gamma   90.00
#
_symmetry.space_group_name_H-M   'P 1'
#
loop_
_entity.id
_entity.type
_entity.pdbx_description
1 polymer ?
#
loop_
_entity_poly.entity_id
_entity_poly.type
_entity_poly.pdbx_seq_one_letter_code
_entity_poly.pdbx_strand_id
1 'polypeptide(L)'
;MDIENIRSTASILEPGLWQLDAELERYNVPACGVIVVDLYPDDILVVRDPEGGQLAEVVPFSTEGKGDPGILGINKSQPAEVLNQILSGDSESAVRVRVGLKAKGIDLTSAKATILFAQDSPPGEEVRFQVTSRTICAISAPGTMMSVEGDVLPPTDLQVFIHRASPMDEDEIELPDPLADPRLDFRIERCTAQAYEVKAGEFIQVIDVMGRECSDFQVFNRRKLDKGIERSLDVTTTRSIIGAGYPGPGLFSKYYDVDMQPLVEVIRDTVGRHDTFGLACTAKSYEDRGYFGHINCSDNFNEALVPYEIEPRKGWAAANFFFNTGIDDHNVLYGEESWSRPGDYVLLQAQTDLVCISSACPDDTTPVNAWNPTDIHIRVYPEKNNFSKAIAIRMTPDSDAKLTQETGFHPRTSALTRNFTEYRGYWLPTCYRNSGAIEEYHSCRENAIVTDLSPLRKFEVIGPDAEALLQWTLTRNVRKLSVGQVVYSSMLYPHGGMMDDGTLLRLCQDNFRWIGGDDYGGIWMREQAEKLGLKVRVKSSTDQIHNIAVQGPKSREILKEIVWTPPTQPKLEEVGWFRFTIGRVGDLNGIPIMVSRTGYTGELGYEVWCHP
;
A
#
# COMPACT_ATOMS: atom_id res chain seq x y z
N MET A 1 -19.02 -22.79 -51.59
CA MET A 1 -17.97 -23.49 -50.82
C MET A 1 -17.10 -22.36 -50.32
N ASP A 2 -17.62 -21.72 -49.27
CA ASP A 2 -17.41 -20.31 -48.99
C ASP A 2 -16.38 -20.15 -47.88
N ILE A 3 -15.38 -19.33 -48.16
CA ILE A 3 -14.20 -19.05 -47.34
C ILE A 3 -14.57 -17.98 -46.28
N GLU A 4 -15.73 -18.11 -45.63
CA GLU A 4 -16.22 -17.14 -44.63
C GLU A 4 -16.22 -17.69 -43.19
N ASN A 5 -15.76 -18.92 -42.96
CA ASN A 5 -15.80 -19.53 -41.62
C ASN A 5 -14.45 -20.08 -41.13
N ILE A 6 -13.36 -19.39 -41.42
CA ILE A 6 -12.10 -19.54 -40.66
C ILE A 6 -12.06 -18.44 -39.61
N ARG A 7 -12.70 -18.68 -38.47
CA ARG A 7 -12.35 -17.98 -37.21
C ARG A 7 -11.07 -18.62 -36.66
N SER A 8 -9.91 -18.24 -37.21
CA SER A 8 -8.71 -18.15 -36.38
C SER A 8 -8.87 -16.83 -35.63
N THR A 9 -9.07 -16.81 -34.32
CA THR A 9 -8.14 -17.31 -33.33
C THR A 9 -8.91 -17.78 -32.10
N ALA A 10 -8.37 -18.77 -31.40
CA ALA A 10 -8.61 -18.89 -29.97
C ALA A 10 -8.40 -17.49 -29.39
N SER A 11 -9.43 -16.93 -28.75
CA SER A 11 -9.30 -15.69 -28.01
C SER A 11 -8.10 -15.86 -27.08
N ILE A 12 -6.97 -15.27 -27.45
CA ILE A 12 -5.96 -14.95 -26.47
C ILE A 12 -6.74 -14.05 -25.53
N LEU A 13 -7.05 -14.56 -24.35
CA LEU A 13 -7.48 -13.71 -23.25
C LEU A 13 -6.29 -12.77 -23.07
N GLU A 14 -6.36 -11.57 -23.66
CA GLU A 14 -5.35 -10.54 -23.46
C GLU A 14 -5.28 -10.32 -21.95
N PRO A 15 -4.20 -10.74 -21.27
CA PRO A 15 -4.01 -10.38 -19.88
C PRO A 15 -3.62 -8.90 -19.91
N GLY A 16 -4.65 -8.07 -19.85
CA GLY A 16 -4.57 -6.66 -19.50
C GLY A 16 -3.52 -5.80 -20.18
N LEU A 17 -3.81 -5.34 -21.41
CA LEU A 17 -3.51 -3.96 -21.76
C LEU A 17 -4.47 -3.07 -20.96
N TRP A 18 -4.21 -2.89 -19.66
CA TRP A 18 -5.02 -2.00 -18.84
C TRP A 18 -4.56 -0.59 -19.12
N GLN A 19 -4.80 -0.04 -20.31
CA GLN A 19 -4.94 1.42 -20.34
C GLN A 19 -6.00 1.74 -19.29
N LEU A 20 -5.67 2.61 -18.31
CA LEU A 20 -6.71 3.20 -17.47
C LEU A 20 -7.77 3.68 -18.47
N ASP A 21 -8.98 3.12 -18.39
CA ASP A 21 -10.09 3.60 -19.19
C ASP A 21 -10.08 5.12 -18.99
N ALA A 22 -9.82 5.88 -20.07
CA ALA A 22 -9.58 7.33 -19.99
C ALA A 22 -10.82 8.06 -19.43
N GLU A 23 -11.95 7.36 -19.42
CA GLU A 23 -13.21 7.80 -18.85
C GLU A 23 -13.41 7.31 -17.41
N LEU A 24 -12.52 6.50 -16.83
CA LEU A 24 -12.69 5.93 -15.49
C LEU A 24 -11.60 6.36 -14.52
N GLU A 25 -12.00 7.13 -13.52
CA GLU A 25 -11.18 7.42 -12.36
C GLU A 25 -11.56 6.56 -11.18
N ARG A 26 -10.58 6.30 -10.32
CA ARG A 26 -10.76 5.53 -9.09
C ARG A 26 -10.10 6.23 -7.93
N TYR A 27 -10.81 6.28 -6.82
CA TYR A 27 -10.36 6.85 -5.55
C TYR A 27 -10.68 5.90 -4.40
N ASN A 28 -9.86 5.94 -3.34
CA ASN A 28 -10.13 5.25 -2.08
C ASN A 28 -10.39 6.28 -1.00
N VAL A 29 -11.50 6.11 -0.28
CA VAL A 29 -11.80 6.92 0.91
C VAL A 29 -11.32 6.14 2.12
N PRO A 30 -10.24 6.56 2.78
CA PRO A 30 -9.72 5.84 3.93
C PRO A 30 -10.76 5.82 5.05
N ALA A 31 -10.82 4.73 5.81
CA ALA A 31 -11.62 4.64 7.03
C ALA A 31 -11.39 5.86 7.94
N CYS A 32 -12.48 6.42 8.50
CA CYS A 32 -12.45 7.67 9.28
C CYS A 32 -11.96 8.91 8.51
N GLY A 33 -11.87 8.84 7.18
CA GLY A 33 -11.34 9.90 6.34
C GLY A 33 -12.34 10.45 5.32
N VAL A 34 -11.84 11.41 4.53
CA VAL A 34 -12.60 12.12 3.49
C VAL A 34 -11.72 12.36 2.28
N ILE A 35 -12.31 12.24 1.09
CA ILE A 35 -11.74 12.75 -0.16
C ILE A 35 -12.63 13.85 -0.74
N VAL A 36 -12.07 14.68 -1.60
CA VAL A 36 -12.80 15.71 -2.34
C VAL A 36 -12.49 15.54 -3.82
N VAL A 37 -13.54 15.47 -4.64
CA VAL A 37 -13.43 15.27 -6.10
C VAL A 37 -14.20 16.35 -6.85
N ASP A 38 -13.68 16.76 -8.00
CA ASP A 38 -14.38 17.62 -8.95
C ASP A 38 -15.20 16.75 -9.91
N LEU A 39 -16.49 17.07 -10.06
CA LEU A 39 -17.43 16.37 -10.93
C LEU A 39 -18.02 17.34 -11.95
N TYR A 40 -18.17 16.87 -13.18
CA TYR A 40 -18.69 17.64 -14.31
C TYR A 40 -20.08 17.14 -14.73
N PRO A 41 -20.87 17.97 -15.45
CA PRO A 41 -22.15 17.51 -15.99
C PRO A 41 -21.98 16.21 -16.79
N ASP A 42 -22.93 15.31 -16.63
CA ASP A 42 -23.00 13.99 -17.27
C ASP A 42 -22.02 12.92 -16.75
N ASP A 43 -21.12 13.25 -15.81
CA ASP A 43 -20.32 12.25 -15.09
C ASP A 43 -21.21 11.29 -14.29
N ILE A 44 -20.74 10.06 -14.08
CA ILE A 44 -21.36 9.08 -13.19
C ILE A 44 -20.44 8.84 -11.98
N LEU A 45 -20.88 9.28 -10.81
CA LEU A 45 -20.22 8.97 -9.54
C LEU A 45 -20.75 7.62 -9.01
N VAL A 46 -19.86 6.68 -8.72
CA VAL A 46 -20.16 5.41 -8.06
C VAL A 46 -19.44 5.35 -6.73
N VAL A 47 -20.17 5.10 -5.64
CA VAL A 47 -19.59 4.84 -4.32
C VAL A 47 -19.89 3.40 -3.96
N ARG A 48 -18.89 2.65 -3.52
CA ARG A 48 -18.97 1.21 -3.22
C ARG A 48 -18.37 0.91 -1.84
N ASP A 49 -19.05 0.07 -1.07
CA ASP A 49 -18.56 -0.52 0.18
C ASP A 49 -18.07 -1.95 -0.07
N PRO A 50 -16.75 -2.21 -0.11
CA PRO A 50 -16.23 -3.55 -0.42
C PRO A 50 -16.45 -4.59 0.69
N GLU A 51 -16.50 -4.18 1.96
CA GLU A 51 -16.55 -5.11 3.10
C GLU A 51 -17.95 -5.25 3.70
N GLY A 52 -18.86 -4.32 3.39
CA GLY A 52 -20.22 -4.30 3.91
C GLY A 52 -20.31 -3.64 5.29
N GLY A 53 -21.42 -2.97 5.56
CA GLY A 53 -21.66 -2.32 6.84
C GLY A 53 -20.80 -1.08 7.11
N GLN A 54 -20.14 -0.51 6.11
CA GLN A 54 -19.46 0.78 6.18
C GLN A 54 -20.38 1.85 5.58
N LEU A 55 -20.80 2.80 6.41
CA LEU A 55 -21.57 3.95 5.95
C LEU A 55 -20.71 4.81 5.01
N ALA A 56 -21.34 5.58 4.13
CA ALA A 56 -20.69 6.68 3.41
C ALA A 56 -21.47 7.98 3.60
N GLU A 57 -20.77 9.11 3.73
CA GLU A 57 -21.39 10.44 3.69
C GLU A 57 -20.96 11.16 2.40
N VAL A 58 -21.91 11.51 1.54
CA VAL A 58 -21.66 12.22 0.27
C VAL A 58 -22.24 13.62 0.33
N VAL A 59 -21.41 14.62 0.05
CA VAL A 59 -21.71 16.05 0.21
C VAL A 59 -21.34 16.82 -1.07
N PRO A 60 -22.28 17.02 -2.00
CA PRO A 60 -22.07 17.86 -3.17
C PRO A 60 -22.24 19.35 -2.83
N PHE A 61 -21.36 20.17 -3.40
CA PHE A 61 -21.39 21.63 -3.29
C PHE A 61 -21.64 22.28 -4.65
N SER A 62 -22.49 23.31 -4.68
CA SER A 62 -22.72 24.13 -5.86
C SER A 62 -21.49 24.98 -6.19
N THR A 63 -21.47 25.58 -7.39
CA THR A 63 -20.43 26.53 -7.80
C THR A 63 -20.38 27.80 -6.95
N GLU A 64 -21.43 28.09 -6.18
CA GLU A 64 -21.46 29.16 -5.16
C GLU A 64 -20.90 28.73 -3.80
N GLY A 65 -20.41 27.48 -3.70
CA GLY A 65 -19.84 26.91 -2.49
C GLY A 65 -20.85 26.41 -1.46
N LYS A 66 -22.15 26.36 -1.78
CA LYS A 66 -23.20 25.91 -0.86
C LYS A 66 -23.55 24.43 -1.03
N GLY A 67 -23.93 23.75 0.04
CA GLY A 67 -24.39 22.36 -0.04
C GLY A 67 -25.64 22.20 -0.91
N ASP A 68 -25.54 21.44 -2.00
CA ASP A 68 -26.63 21.23 -2.97
C ASP A 68 -26.76 19.76 -3.41
N PRO A 69 -27.48 18.93 -2.61
CA PRO A 69 -27.75 17.53 -2.92
C PRO A 69 -28.51 17.32 -4.24
N GLY A 70 -29.23 18.34 -4.73
CA GLY A 70 -30.01 18.26 -5.96
C GLY A 70 -29.14 17.96 -7.18
N ILE A 71 -27.85 18.33 -7.15
CA ILE A 71 -26.90 18.11 -8.24
C ILE A 71 -26.70 16.62 -8.55
N LEU A 72 -26.79 15.77 -7.52
CA LEU A 72 -26.69 14.31 -7.62
C LEU A 72 -28.07 13.63 -7.63
N GLY A 73 -29.16 14.39 -7.81
CA GLY A 73 -30.53 13.85 -7.78
C GLY A 73 -31.00 13.41 -6.38
N ILE A 74 -30.36 13.87 -5.31
CA ILE A 74 -30.65 13.46 -3.94
C ILE A 74 -31.85 14.26 -3.41
N ASN A 75 -32.95 13.56 -3.13
CA ASN A 75 -34.18 14.15 -2.61
C ASN A 75 -34.26 14.21 -1.08
N LYS A 76 -33.43 13.43 -0.37
CA LYS A 76 -33.36 13.39 1.10
C LYS A 76 -31.94 13.69 1.53
N SER A 77 -31.78 14.78 2.27
CA SER A 77 -30.50 15.21 2.82
C SER A 77 -30.62 15.59 4.29
N GLN A 78 -29.48 15.57 4.96
CA GLN A 78 -29.30 15.96 6.35
C GLN A 78 -28.06 16.87 6.47
N PRO A 79 -27.85 17.57 7.60
CA PRO A 79 -26.59 18.27 7.83
C PRO A 79 -25.39 17.32 7.70
N ALA A 80 -24.29 17.81 7.11
CA ALA A 80 -23.05 17.03 6.95
C ALA A 80 -22.25 16.93 8.25
N GLU A 81 -22.75 16.15 9.21
CA GLU A 81 -22.14 16.03 10.53
C GLU A 81 -20.80 15.29 10.49
N VAL A 82 -20.67 14.25 9.66
CA VAL A 82 -19.44 13.44 9.60
C VAL A 82 -18.31 14.24 8.96
N LEU A 83 -18.55 14.88 7.82
CA LEU A 83 -17.59 15.75 7.17
C LEU A 83 -17.08 16.83 8.14
N ASN A 84 -17.99 17.49 8.85
CA ASN A 84 -17.62 18.52 9.81
C ASN A 84 -16.83 17.94 10.99
N GLN A 85 -17.17 16.74 11.47
CA GLN A 85 -16.43 16.05 12.52
C GLN A 85 -15.01 15.70 12.07
N ILE A 86 -14.85 15.08 10.89
CA ILE A 86 -13.53 14.72 10.35
C ILE A 86 -12.68 15.97 10.13
N LEU A 87 -13.25 17.01 9.51
CA LEU A 87 -12.55 18.27 9.25
C LEU A 87 -12.33 19.12 10.49
N SER A 88 -12.97 18.83 11.63
CA SER A 88 -12.68 19.48 12.90
C SER A 88 -11.41 18.95 13.57
N GLY A 89 -10.92 17.78 13.15
CA GLY A 89 -9.68 17.20 13.66
C GLY A 89 -8.43 18.01 13.31
N ASP A 90 -7.36 17.75 14.08
CA ASP A 90 -6.04 18.39 13.92
C ASP A 90 -5.07 17.57 13.06
N SER A 91 -5.55 16.51 12.39
CA SER A 91 -4.69 15.75 11.48
C SER A 91 -4.28 16.63 10.29
N GLU A 92 -3.04 16.48 9.83
CA GLU A 92 -2.50 17.26 8.70
C GLU A 92 -3.39 17.16 7.46
N SER A 93 -3.91 15.97 7.16
CA SER A 93 -4.86 15.73 6.07
C SER A 93 -6.18 16.48 6.26
N ALA A 94 -6.78 16.46 7.45
CA ALA A 94 -8.02 17.18 7.72
C ALA A 94 -7.84 18.70 7.61
N VAL A 95 -6.70 19.22 8.11
CA VAL A 95 -6.32 20.63 7.96
C VAL A 95 -6.19 20.99 6.49
N ARG A 96 -5.52 20.16 5.69
CA ARG A 96 -5.28 20.39 4.25
C ARG A 96 -6.59 20.41 3.46
N VAL A 97 -7.45 19.42 3.64
CA VAL A 97 -8.77 19.37 2.97
C VAL A 97 -9.61 20.59 3.35
N ARG A 98 -9.62 20.97 4.63
CA ARG A 98 -10.34 22.17 5.11
C ARG A 98 -9.81 23.46 4.47
N VAL A 99 -8.49 23.60 4.33
CA VAL A 99 -7.87 24.75 3.64
C VAL A 99 -8.21 24.74 2.14
N GLY A 100 -8.13 23.59 1.49
CA GLY A 100 -8.46 23.44 0.06
C GLY A 100 -9.93 23.79 -0.24
N LEU A 101 -10.86 23.28 0.56
CA LEU A 101 -12.28 23.62 0.44
C LEU A 101 -12.52 25.12 0.65
N LYS A 102 -11.86 25.73 1.64
CA LYS A 102 -11.95 27.18 1.86
C LYS A 102 -11.38 27.98 0.68
N ALA A 103 -10.28 27.54 0.08
CA ALA A 103 -9.69 28.17 -1.10
C ALA A 103 -10.61 28.07 -2.33
N LYS A 104 -11.36 26.96 -2.46
CA LYS A 104 -12.42 26.78 -3.46
C LYS A 104 -13.73 27.50 -3.12
N GLY A 105 -13.78 28.31 -2.05
CA GLY A 105 -14.94 29.11 -1.67
C GLY A 105 -16.09 28.31 -1.04
N ILE A 106 -15.83 27.08 -0.57
CA ILE A 106 -16.85 26.20 0.01
C ILE A 106 -17.28 26.67 1.41
N ASP A 107 -18.59 26.76 1.62
CA ASP A 107 -19.23 27.04 2.91
C ASP A 107 -19.69 25.74 3.59
N LEU A 108 -18.84 25.21 4.47
CA LEU A 108 -19.10 24.01 5.27
C LEU A 108 -20.33 24.15 6.19
N THR A 109 -20.75 25.36 6.55
CA THR A 109 -21.93 25.55 7.43
C THR A 109 -23.24 25.28 6.71
N SER A 110 -23.23 25.38 5.38
CA SER A 110 -24.37 25.08 4.50
C SER A 110 -24.39 23.63 4.00
N ALA A 111 -23.37 22.84 4.37
CA ALA A 111 -23.15 21.49 3.84
C ALA A 111 -24.34 20.56 4.16
N LYS A 112 -24.85 19.91 3.11
CA LYS A 112 -25.94 18.93 3.18
C LYS A 112 -25.46 17.61 2.60
N ALA A 113 -25.59 16.57 3.40
CA ALA A 113 -25.14 15.24 3.09
C ALA A 113 -26.29 14.30 2.75
N THR A 114 -25.96 13.24 2.02
CA THR A 114 -26.71 11.99 2.02
C THR A 114 -25.87 10.89 2.64
N ILE A 115 -26.50 9.99 3.40
CA ILE A 115 -25.85 8.81 3.95
C ILE A 115 -26.17 7.64 3.05
N LEU A 116 -25.13 6.96 2.60
CA LEU A 116 -25.21 5.72 1.84
C LEU A 116 -24.93 4.54 2.74
N PHE A 117 -25.49 3.40 2.35
CA PHE A 117 -25.38 2.13 3.03
C PHE A 117 -25.98 2.14 4.45
N ALA A 118 -26.02 0.97 5.07
CA ALA A 118 -26.46 0.75 6.42
C ALA A 118 -25.51 -0.26 7.10
N GLN A 119 -25.59 -0.42 8.42
CA GLN A 119 -24.75 -1.38 9.15
C GLN A 119 -24.98 -2.85 8.74
N ASP A 120 -26.11 -3.13 8.08
CA ASP A 120 -26.51 -4.42 7.52
C ASP A 120 -26.38 -4.50 5.99
N SER A 121 -25.81 -3.47 5.35
CA SER A 121 -25.49 -3.49 3.92
C SER A 121 -24.57 -4.67 3.57
N PRO A 122 -24.86 -5.41 2.48
CA PRO A 122 -24.00 -6.50 2.03
C PRO A 122 -22.65 -5.97 1.51
N PRO A 123 -21.59 -6.80 1.57
CA PRO A 123 -20.33 -6.48 0.91
C PRO A 123 -20.52 -6.26 -0.59
N GLY A 124 -19.81 -5.28 -1.14
CA GLY A 124 -19.84 -4.93 -2.55
C GLY A 124 -21.01 -4.05 -2.97
N GLU A 125 -21.90 -3.64 -2.06
CA GLU A 125 -23.01 -2.72 -2.36
C GLU A 125 -22.46 -1.41 -2.96
N GLU A 126 -23.12 -0.93 -4.02
CA GLU A 126 -22.75 0.29 -4.71
C GLU A 126 -23.97 1.20 -4.94
N VAL A 127 -23.74 2.51 -4.92
CA VAL A 127 -24.72 3.53 -5.27
C VAL A 127 -24.16 4.41 -6.38
N ARG A 128 -24.99 4.69 -7.39
CA ARG A 128 -24.63 5.47 -8.57
C ARG A 128 -25.39 6.79 -8.60
N PHE A 129 -24.70 7.87 -8.94
CA PHE A 129 -25.26 9.21 -9.12
C PHE A 129 -24.93 9.74 -10.51
N GLN A 130 -25.96 10.21 -11.22
CA GLN A 130 -25.78 10.98 -12.44
C GLN A 130 -25.56 12.44 -12.05
N VAL A 131 -24.44 13.03 -12.46
CA VAL A 131 -24.11 14.42 -12.15
C VAL A 131 -24.84 15.34 -13.12
N THR A 132 -25.66 16.26 -12.59
CA THR A 132 -26.48 17.16 -13.43
C THR A 132 -25.82 18.51 -13.72
N SER A 133 -24.87 18.93 -12.89
CA SER A 133 -24.13 20.18 -13.06
C SER A 133 -22.77 20.08 -12.36
N ARG A 134 -21.83 20.96 -12.70
CA ARG A 134 -20.50 20.98 -12.10
C ARG A 134 -20.59 21.11 -10.58
N THR A 135 -19.89 20.25 -9.85
CA THR A 135 -19.88 20.24 -8.39
C THR A 135 -18.54 19.80 -7.84
N ILE A 136 -18.16 20.36 -6.69
CA ILE A 136 -17.13 19.79 -5.83
C ILE A 136 -17.86 18.86 -4.87
N CYS A 137 -17.45 17.60 -4.78
CA CYS A 137 -18.10 16.60 -3.95
C CYS A 137 -17.13 16.09 -2.89
N ALA A 138 -17.51 16.18 -1.61
CA ALA A 138 -16.79 15.54 -0.52
C ALA A 138 -17.43 14.18 -0.20
N ILE A 139 -16.62 13.14 -0.09
CA ILE A 139 -17.05 11.76 0.20
C ILE A 139 -16.28 11.29 1.42
N SER A 140 -17.00 10.92 2.48
CA SER A 140 -16.42 10.53 3.77
C SER A 140 -16.78 9.09 4.12
N ALA A 141 -15.85 8.38 4.77
CA ALA A 141 -16.08 7.07 5.38
C ALA A 141 -16.24 7.25 6.90
N PRO A 142 -17.48 7.36 7.43
CA PRO A 142 -17.72 7.60 8.85
C PRO A 142 -17.27 6.42 9.70
N GLY A 143 -16.70 6.71 10.86
CA GLY A 143 -16.35 5.71 11.85
C GLY A 143 -15.53 6.33 12.96
N THR A 144 -15.45 5.63 14.08
CA THR A 144 -14.43 5.92 15.10
C THR A 144 -13.35 4.86 15.01
N MET A 145 -12.09 5.28 15.21
CA MET A 145 -11.02 4.30 15.43
C MET A 145 -11.42 3.48 16.65
N MET A 146 -11.37 2.16 16.50
CA MET A 146 -11.77 1.25 17.56
C MET A 146 -10.98 1.59 18.82
N SER A 147 -11.69 1.59 19.96
CA SER A 147 -11.06 1.75 21.26
C SER A 147 -11.31 0.49 22.07
N VAL A 148 -10.48 0.24 23.07
CA VAL A 148 -10.68 -0.88 24.00
C VAL A 148 -12.05 -0.81 24.70
N GLU A 149 -12.65 0.37 24.78
CA GLU A 149 -13.88 0.67 25.52
C GLU A 149 -15.11 0.90 24.61
N GLY A 150 -14.98 0.85 23.27
CA GLY A 150 -16.04 1.26 22.34
C GLY A 150 -16.04 0.58 20.96
N ASP A 151 -17.15 0.76 20.25
CA ASP A 151 -17.58 0.30 18.90
C ASP A 151 -17.30 -1.16 18.48
N VAL A 152 -18.35 -1.83 18.00
CA VAL A 152 -18.37 -3.29 17.74
C VAL A 152 -17.79 -3.65 16.36
N LEU A 153 -17.68 -2.69 15.42
CA LEU A 153 -17.23 -2.94 14.06
C LEU A 153 -16.14 -1.94 13.66
N PRO A 154 -15.01 -2.41 13.13
CA PRO A 154 -13.98 -1.52 12.61
C PRO A 154 -14.51 -0.79 11.38
N PRO A 155 -14.22 0.51 11.23
CA PRO A 155 -14.47 1.21 9.98
C PRO A 155 -13.54 0.66 8.90
N THR A 156 -14.03 0.62 7.67
CA THR A 156 -13.31 0.12 6.50
C THR A 156 -13.26 1.18 5.41
N ASP A 157 -12.33 1.03 4.48
CA ASP A 157 -12.19 1.94 3.35
C ASP A 157 -13.40 1.83 2.39
N LEU A 158 -13.76 2.92 1.72
CA LEU A 158 -14.73 2.93 0.62
C LEU A 158 -14.00 3.06 -0.72
N GLN A 159 -14.62 2.54 -1.78
CA GLN A 159 -14.15 2.76 -3.16
C GLN A 159 -15.07 3.75 -3.86
N VAL A 160 -14.47 4.68 -4.59
CA VAL A 160 -15.18 5.66 -5.41
C VAL A 160 -14.69 5.53 -6.84
N PHE A 161 -15.62 5.46 -7.78
CA PHE A 161 -15.35 5.49 -9.20
C PHE A 161 -16.06 6.68 -9.84
N ILE A 162 -15.40 7.35 -10.77
CA ILE A 162 -16.02 8.40 -11.58
C ILE A 162 -15.91 7.98 -13.02
N HIS A 163 -17.05 7.74 -13.67
CA HIS A 163 -17.11 7.60 -15.12
C HIS A 163 -17.32 8.99 -15.72
N ARG A 164 -16.28 9.53 -16.35
CA ARG A 164 -16.27 10.83 -17.00
C ARG A 164 -17.10 10.79 -18.28
N ALA A 165 -17.93 11.82 -18.49
CA ALA A 165 -18.67 11.97 -19.76
C ALA A 165 -17.75 12.36 -20.93
N SER A 166 -16.66 13.07 -20.61
CA SER A 166 -15.57 13.38 -21.53
C SER A 166 -14.26 13.01 -20.83
N PRO A 167 -13.36 12.23 -21.45
CA PRO A 167 -12.08 11.91 -20.84
C PRO A 167 -11.33 13.21 -20.52
N MET A 168 -10.62 13.22 -19.38
CA MET A 168 -9.73 14.34 -19.05
C MET A 168 -8.54 14.33 -20.00
N ASP A 169 -8.11 15.51 -20.45
CA ASP A 169 -6.85 15.64 -21.17
C ASP A 169 -5.69 15.31 -20.21
N GLU A 170 -4.58 14.75 -20.72
CA GLU A 170 -3.42 14.37 -19.89
C GLU A 170 -2.86 15.57 -19.10
N ASP A 171 -2.98 16.79 -19.65
CA ASP A 171 -2.56 18.04 -19.04
C ASP A 171 -3.44 18.47 -17.83
N GLU A 172 -4.61 17.87 -17.66
CA GLU A 172 -5.56 18.18 -16.59
C GLU A 172 -5.37 17.30 -15.34
N ILE A 173 -4.48 16.29 -15.39
CA ILE A 173 -4.26 15.38 -14.26
C ILE A 173 -3.52 16.09 -13.13
N GLU A 174 -4.26 16.34 -12.03
CA GLU A 174 -3.71 16.89 -10.80
C GLU A 174 -2.86 15.85 -10.09
N LEU A 175 -1.60 16.18 -9.83
CA LEU A 175 -0.73 15.37 -8.98
C LEU A 175 -1.26 15.39 -7.53
N PRO A 176 -0.96 14.34 -6.74
CA PRO A 176 -1.13 14.41 -5.31
C PRO A 176 -0.44 15.64 -4.71
N ASP A 177 -1.07 16.22 -3.68
CA ASP A 177 -0.50 17.32 -2.92
C ASP A 177 0.96 17.02 -2.51
N PRO A 178 1.86 18.02 -2.54
CA PRO A 178 3.23 17.86 -2.07
C PRO A 178 3.30 17.25 -0.66
N LEU A 179 4.30 16.39 -0.42
CA LEU A 179 4.54 15.79 0.89
C LEU A 179 4.94 16.81 1.97
N ALA A 180 5.47 17.97 1.53
CA ALA A 180 5.81 19.14 2.32
C ALA A 180 5.96 20.34 1.35
N ASP A 181 6.28 21.54 1.82
CA ASP A 181 6.60 22.66 0.93
C ASP A 181 7.88 22.37 0.10
N PRO A 182 7.79 22.25 -1.23
CA PRO A 182 8.94 21.97 -2.07
C PRO A 182 9.80 23.22 -2.30
N ARG A 183 11.12 23.03 -2.38
CA ARG A 183 12.09 24.02 -2.86
C ARG A 183 12.10 24.07 -4.40
N LEU A 184 12.03 22.91 -5.04
CA LEU A 184 11.86 22.76 -6.49
C LEU A 184 10.60 21.95 -6.75
N ASP A 185 9.80 22.36 -7.72
CA ASP A 185 8.58 21.69 -8.17
C ASP A 185 8.45 21.98 -9.67
N PHE A 186 8.70 20.97 -10.51
CA PHE A 186 8.70 21.14 -11.96
C PHE A 186 8.39 19.83 -12.70
N ARG A 187 7.88 19.99 -13.93
CA ARG A 187 7.58 18.90 -14.86
C ARG A 187 8.75 18.68 -15.82
N ILE A 188 9.09 17.43 -16.06
CA ILE A 188 9.94 16.98 -17.17
C ILE A 188 8.98 16.51 -18.26
N GLU A 189 8.94 17.26 -19.36
CA GLU A 189 8.09 16.95 -20.51
C GLU A 189 8.48 15.57 -21.07
N ARG A 190 7.49 14.80 -21.52
CA ARG A 190 7.69 13.48 -22.14
C ARG A 190 8.81 13.50 -23.19
N CYS A 191 9.56 12.41 -23.27
CA CYS A 191 10.67 12.25 -24.20
C CYS A 191 11.82 13.26 -24.00
N THR A 192 11.91 13.96 -22.86
CA THR A 192 13.01 14.88 -22.53
C THR A 192 13.73 14.48 -21.24
N ALA A 193 14.77 15.23 -20.88
CA ALA A 193 15.45 15.09 -19.59
C ALA A 193 15.82 16.46 -19.03
N GLN A 194 15.89 16.55 -17.71
CA GLN A 194 16.28 17.79 -17.03
C GLN A 194 17.23 17.52 -15.88
N ALA A 195 18.31 18.30 -15.82
CA ALA A 195 19.28 18.28 -14.74
C ALA A 195 18.98 19.36 -13.69
N TYR A 196 19.23 19.06 -12.42
CA TYR A 196 18.89 19.93 -11.29
C TYR A 196 19.83 19.68 -10.10
N GLU A 197 20.02 20.69 -9.25
CA GLU A 197 20.90 20.61 -8.08
C GLU A 197 20.15 20.31 -6.79
N VAL A 198 20.75 19.47 -5.96
CA VAL A 198 20.21 19.02 -4.67
C VAL A 198 21.31 19.10 -3.61
N LYS A 199 21.00 19.67 -2.45
CA LYS A 199 21.95 19.80 -1.34
C LYS A 199 21.92 18.55 -0.47
N ALA A 200 23.01 18.28 0.24
CA ALA A 200 23.05 17.21 1.23
C ALA A 200 21.86 17.33 2.23
N GLY A 201 21.19 16.22 2.51
CA GLY A 201 20.04 16.14 3.41
C GLY A 201 18.69 16.44 2.78
N GLU A 202 18.63 17.09 1.60
CA GLU A 202 17.38 17.32 0.88
C GLU A 202 16.79 16.03 0.32
N PHE A 203 15.48 16.04 0.06
CA PHE A 203 14.77 14.89 -0.49
C PHE A 203 14.33 15.13 -1.92
N ILE A 204 14.48 14.13 -2.78
CA ILE A 204 14.10 14.14 -4.19
C ILE A 204 12.90 13.22 -4.35
N GLN A 205 11.79 13.72 -4.84
CA GLN A 205 10.63 12.93 -5.21
C GLN A 205 10.55 12.87 -6.73
N VAL A 206 10.69 11.67 -7.29
CA VAL A 206 10.46 11.37 -8.71
C VAL A 206 9.06 10.77 -8.80
N ILE A 207 8.14 11.44 -9.50
CA ILE A 207 6.72 11.08 -9.56
C ILE A 207 6.36 10.72 -10.99
N ASP A 208 5.72 9.57 -11.16
CA ASP A 208 5.03 9.21 -12.38
C ASP A 208 3.66 9.88 -12.41
N VAL A 209 3.41 10.63 -13.48
CA VAL A 209 2.28 11.54 -13.59
C VAL A 209 1.01 10.80 -13.99
N MET A 210 1.15 9.95 -15.00
CA MET A 210 0.05 9.25 -15.67
C MET A 210 0.03 7.77 -15.34
N GLY A 211 1.01 7.29 -14.58
CA GLY A 211 1.28 5.87 -14.45
C GLY A 211 2.00 5.36 -15.69
N ARG A 212 2.64 4.20 -15.52
CA ARG A 212 3.41 3.46 -16.52
C ARG A 212 4.62 4.20 -17.11
N GLU A 213 4.83 5.47 -16.86
CA GLU A 213 6.01 6.18 -17.36
C GLU A 213 7.23 5.81 -16.54
N CYS A 214 8.29 5.43 -17.24
CA CYS A 214 9.56 5.11 -16.64
C CYS A 214 10.52 6.30 -16.66
N SER A 215 11.38 6.39 -15.64
CA SER A 215 12.36 7.48 -15.52
C SER A 215 13.75 6.93 -15.30
N ASP A 216 14.69 7.27 -16.19
CA ASP A 216 16.11 7.06 -15.92
C ASP A 216 16.59 8.15 -14.96
N PHE A 217 17.29 7.76 -13.91
CA PHE A 217 17.82 8.66 -12.90
C PHE A 217 19.32 8.48 -12.72
N GLN A 218 20.05 9.59 -12.72
CA GLN A 218 21.50 9.61 -12.52
C GLN A 218 21.90 10.80 -11.65
N VAL A 219 22.95 10.64 -10.85
CA VAL A 219 23.42 11.66 -9.91
C VAL A 219 24.94 11.71 -9.89
N PHE A 220 25.49 12.90 -9.69
CA PHE A 220 26.92 13.16 -9.63
C PHE A 220 27.25 13.88 -8.33
N ASN A 221 28.35 13.51 -7.71
CA ASN A 221 28.85 14.24 -6.54
C ASN A 221 29.30 15.64 -6.96
N ARG A 222 28.57 16.69 -6.57
CA ARG A 222 28.82 18.09 -6.99
C ARG A 222 30.23 18.55 -6.63
N ARG A 223 30.69 18.24 -5.42
CA ARG A 223 32.02 18.66 -4.92
C ARG A 223 33.18 17.98 -5.64
N LYS A 224 32.97 16.77 -6.16
CA LYS A 224 33.96 16.08 -7.00
C LYS A 224 33.90 16.62 -8.42
N LEU A 225 32.69 16.90 -8.94
CA LEU A 225 32.49 17.50 -10.25
C LEU A 225 33.14 18.90 -10.36
N ASP A 226 33.04 19.74 -9.31
CA ASP A 226 33.74 21.04 -9.22
C ASP A 226 35.27 20.94 -9.35
N LYS A 227 35.82 19.73 -9.17
CA LYS A 227 37.26 19.42 -9.31
C LYS A 227 37.57 18.70 -10.62
N GLY A 228 36.61 18.60 -11.55
CA GLY A 228 36.72 17.84 -12.79
C GLY A 228 36.74 16.32 -12.58
N ILE A 229 36.25 15.82 -11.44
CA ILE A 229 36.21 14.39 -11.13
C ILE A 229 34.76 13.91 -11.24
N GLU A 230 34.42 13.30 -12.37
CA GLU A 230 33.11 12.68 -12.57
C GLU A 230 32.97 11.42 -11.71
N ARG A 231 32.12 11.50 -10.68
CA ARG A 231 31.69 10.35 -9.87
C ARG A 231 30.18 10.33 -9.83
N SER A 232 29.63 9.55 -10.74
CA SER A 232 28.21 9.33 -10.87
C SER A 232 27.77 8.10 -10.06
N LEU A 233 26.46 7.93 -9.89
CA LEU A 233 25.87 6.69 -9.42
C LEU A 233 26.33 5.54 -10.33
N ASP A 234 26.88 4.51 -9.70
CA ASP A 234 27.37 3.30 -10.35
C ASP A 234 26.53 2.10 -9.91
N VAL A 235 25.76 1.59 -10.86
CA VAL A 235 24.82 0.49 -10.62
C VAL A 235 25.52 -0.82 -10.27
N THR A 236 26.71 -1.06 -10.84
CA THR A 236 27.49 -2.28 -10.58
C THR A 236 28.00 -2.30 -9.15
N THR A 237 28.60 -1.20 -8.70
CA THR A 237 29.08 -1.01 -7.32
C THR A 237 27.91 -1.10 -6.35
N THR A 238 26.80 -0.43 -6.67
CA THR A 238 25.58 -0.46 -5.86
C THR A 238 25.09 -1.89 -5.65
N ARG A 239 24.82 -2.66 -6.71
CA ARG A 239 24.39 -4.06 -6.60
C ARG A 239 25.39 -4.95 -5.85
N SER A 240 26.68 -4.72 -6.06
CA SER A 240 27.75 -5.50 -5.41
C SER A 240 27.81 -5.26 -3.91
N ILE A 241 27.58 -4.02 -3.46
CA ILE A 241 27.60 -3.66 -2.03
C ILE A 241 26.35 -4.15 -1.33
N ILE A 242 25.18 -3.93 -1.93
CA ILE A 242 23.91 -4.23 -1.27
C ILE A 242 23.48 -5.70 -1.42
N GLY A 243 24.02 -6.43 -2.41
CA GLY A 243 23.66 -7.81 -2.67
C GLY A 243 22.25 -8.02 -3.25
N ALA A 244 21.69 -6.99 -3.89
CA ALA A 244 20.34 -6.98 -4.45
C ALA A 244 20.32 -6.29 -5.83
N GLY A 245 19.26 -6.52 -6.60
CA GLY A 245 19.10 -5.97 -7.95
C GLY A 245 19.02 -4.44 -7.98
N TYR A 246 18.48 -3.83 -6.93
CA TYR A 246 18.40 -2.39 -6.73
C TYR A 246 18.13 -2.09 -5.24
N PRO A 247 18.50 -0.89 -4.76
CA PRO A 247 18.14 -0.40 -3.43
C PRO A 247 16.63 -0.21 -3.23
N GLY A 248 16.14 -0.53 -2.03
CA GLY A 248 14.79 -0.22 -1.56
C GLY A 248 14.80 0.36 -0.13
N PRO A 249 13.70 0.95 0.37
CA PRO A 249 13.64 1.47 1.72
C PRO A 249 14.04 0.44 2.79
N GLY A 250 14.82 0.85 3.78
CA GLY A 250 15.24 -0.03 4.89
C GLY A 250 16.76 -0.14 5.03
N LEU A 251 17.27 -1.37 5.13
CA LEU A 251 18.68 -1.67 5.41
C LEU A 251 19.59 -1.47 4.20
N PHE A 252 19.12 -1.82 3.00
CA PHE A 252 19.88 -1.82 1.75
C PHE A 252 19.42 -0.69 0.83
N SER A 253 19.33 0.52 1.39
CA SER A 253 18.63 1.66 0.78
C SER A 253 19.49 2.60 -0.03
N LYS A 254 20.79 2.35 -0.21
CA LYS A 254 21.72 3.36 -0.75
C LYS A 254 22.22 3.01 -2.14
N TYR A 255 22.33 4.05 -2.97
CA TYR A 255 23.08 4.03 -4.22
C TYR A 255 24.48 4.62 -4.01
N TYR A 256 25.47 4.05 -4.70
CA TYR A 256 26.89 4.34 -4.48
C TYR A 256 27.58 4.79 -5.77
N ASP A 257 28.65 5.58 -5.65
CA ASP A 257 29.60 5.83 -6.74
C ASP A 257 30.66 4.72 -6.85
N VAL A 258 31.50 4.78 -7.89
CA VAL A 258 32.63 3.84 -8.09
C VAL A 258 33.69 3.88 -6.97
N ASP A 259 33.72 4.93 -6.16
CA ASP A 259 34.58 5.04 -4.97
C ASP A 259 33.86 4.49 -3.70
N MET A 260 32.73 3.81 -3.88
CA MET A 260 31.88 3.23 -2.84
C MET A 260 31.33 4.27 -1.85
N GLN A 261 31.20 5.52 -2.26
CA GLN A 261 30.60 6.57 -1.44
C GLN A 261 29.09 6.64 -1.70
N PRO A 262 28.24 6.75 -0.65
CA PRO A 262 26.81 6.85 -0.83
C PRO A 262 26.43 8.21 -1.44
N LEU A 263 25.55 8.19 -2.44
CA LEU A 263 25.05 9.40 -3.10
C LEU A 263 23.62 9.73 -2.70
N VAL A 264 22.71 8.76 -2.78
CA VAL A 264 21.31 8.89 -2.40
C VAL A 264 20.85 7.68 -1.60
N GLU A 265 19.88 7.89 -0.72
CA GLU A 265 19.20 6.86 0.07
C GLU A 265 17.72 6.82 -0.27
N VAL A 266 17.16 5.65 -0.57
CA VAL A 266 15.74 5.43 -0.80
C VAL A 266 14.99 5.48 0.53
N ILE A 267 14.07 6.44 0.65
CA ILE A 267 13.25 6.68 1.84
C ILE A 267 11.86 6.10 1.64
N ARG A 268 11.22 6.36 0.50
CA ARG A 268 9.93 5.77 0.14
C ARG A 268 9.93 5.26 -1.29
N ASP A 269 9.19 4.21 -1.54
CA ASP A 269 8.95 3.65 -2.85
C ASP A 269 7.49 3.16 -2.91
N THR A 270 6.68 3.76 -3.78
CA THR A 270 5.27 3.38 -3.93
C THR A 270 5.00 2.36 -5.05
N VAL A 271 6.04 1.94 -5.77
CA VAL A 271 5.93 1.01 -6.90
C VAL A 271 6.54 -0.35 -6.57
N GLY A 272 7.69 -0.38 -5.91
CA GLY A 272 8.36 -1.62 -5.48
C GLY A 272 9.03 -2.39 -6.61
N ARG A 273 9.14 -1.80 -7.81
CA ARG A 273 9.71 -2.42 -9.01
C ARG A 273 10.48 -1.42 -9.84
N HIS A 274 11.79 -1.65 -9.93
CA HIS A 274 12.76 -0.81 -10.62
C HIS A 274 13.85 -1.67 -11.25
N ASP A 275 14.79 -1.02 -11.93
CA ASP A 275 15.92 -1.65 -12.57
C ASP A 275 17.24 -0.89 -12.33
N THR A 276 18.34 -1.63 -12.32
CA THR A 276 19.70 -1.04 -12.44
C THR A 276 20.58 -1.81 -13.43
N PHE A 277 20.09 -2.89 -14.04
CA PHE A 277 20.76 -3.77 -14.98
C PHE A 277 20.89 -3.14 -16.37
N GLY A 278 19.85 -2.44 -16.83
CA GLY A 278 19.79 -1.80 -18.14
C GLY A 278 20.55 -0.49 -18.22
N LEU A 279 20.91 -0.09 -19.44
CA LEU A 279 21.27 1.29 -19.73
C LEU A 279 19.99 2.08 -19.99
N ALA A 280 20.03 3.38 -19.72
CA ALA A 280 19.09 4.32 -20.32
C ALA A 280 19.07 4.11 -21.83
N CYS A 281 17.89 4.18 -22.45
CA CYS A 281 17.74 3.82 -23.86
C CYS A 281 18.71 4.64 -24.74
N THR A 282 19.14 4.05 -25.85
CA THR A 282 20.22 4.57 -26.70
C THR A 282 19.81 4.58 -28.16
N ALA A 283 20.36 5.49 -28.96
CA ALA A 283 20.18 5.48 -30.42
C ALA A 283 20.42 4.09 -31.02
N LYS A 284 21.53 3.43 -30.63
CA LYS A 284 21.86 2.07 -31.09
C LYS A 284 20.75 1.05 -30.78
N SER A 285 20.17 1.09 -29.57
CA SER A 285 19.13 0.13 -29.17
C SER A 285 17.88 0.23 -30.04
N TYR A 286 17.53 1.43 -30.52
CA TYR A 286 16.42 1.65 -31.46
C TYR A 286 16.81 1.29 -32.89
N GLU A 287 17.99 1.71 -33.34
CA GLU A 287 18.52 1.40 -34.69
C GLU A 287 18.60 -0.11 -34.96
N ASP A 288 19.08 -0.89 -33.98
CA ASP A 288 19.18 -2.35 -34.08
C ASP A 288 17.79 -3.03 -34.20
N ARG A 289 16.72 -2.36 -33.78
CA ARG A 289 15.32 -2.80 -33.92
C ARG A 289 14.63 -2.20 -35.16
N GLY A 290 15.33 -1.36 -35.93
CA GLY A 290 14.83 -0.73 -37.14
C GLY A 290 14.21 0.66 -36.97
N TYR A 291 14.32 1.27 -35.79
CA TYR A 291 13.78 2.60 -35.46
C TYR A 291 14.88 3.66 -35.53
N PHE A 292 15.24 4.09 -36.74
CA PHE A 292 16.33 5.03 -36.95
C PHE A 292 15.96 6.46 -36.53
N GLY A 293 16.84 7.16 -35.82
CA GLY A 293 16.64 8.56 -35.40
C GLY A 293 15.65 8.73 -34.25
N HIS A 294 15.29 7.65 -33.56
CA HIS A 294 14.40 7.68 -32.41
C HIS A 294 15.04 8.46 -31.24
N ILE A 295 14.24 9.32 -30.59
CA ILE A 295 14.64 10.06 -29.38
C ILE A 295 15.03 9.06 -28.29
N ASN A 296 16.05 9.35 -27.49
CA ASN A 296 16.49 8.41 -26.46
C ASN A 296 17.04 9.12 -25.22
N CYS A 297 16.94 8.46 -24.08
CA CYS A 297 17.34 9.01 -22.79
C CYS A 297 18.83 9.33 -22.71
N SER A 298 19.68 8.53 -23.35
CA SER A 298 21.13 8.76 -23.30
C SER A 298 21.54 10.06 -24.00
N ASP A 299 20.93 10.36 -25.14
CA ASP A 299 21.16 11.62 -25.85
C ASP A 299 20.51 12.80 -25.11
N ASN A 300 19.28 12.62 -24.59
CA ASN A 300 18.63 13.62 -23.73
C ASN A 300 19.49 13.98 -22.50
N PHE A 301 20.13 12.98 -21.89
CA PHE A 301 21.07 13.20 -20.78
C PHE A 301 22.28 14.01 -21.21
N ASN A 302 22.88 13.70 -22.36
CA ASN A 302 24.02 14.43 -22.88
C ASN A 302 23.68 15.92 -23.06
N GLU A 303 22.50 16.24 -23.61
CA GLU A 303 22.05 17.62 -23.81
C GLU A 303 21.78 18.34 -22.49
N ALA A 304 21.06 17.71 -21.57
CA ALA A 304 20.69 18.31 -20.29
C ALA A 304 21.88 18.50 -19.34
N LEU A 305 22.96 17.73 -19.50
CA LEU A 305 24.17 17.81 -18.66
C LEU A 305 25.25 18.77 -19.18
N VAL A 306 25.09 19.34 -20.39
CA VAL A 306 26.02 20.34 -20.95
C VAL A 306 26.34 21.49 -19.98
N PRO A 307 25.37 22.10 -19.26
CA PRO A 307 25.65 23.20 -18.33
C PRO A 307 26.58 22.84 -17.16
N TYR A 308 26.76 21.53 -16.91
CA TYR A 308 27.58 21.01 -15.81
C TYR A 308 28.94 20.47 -16.30
N GLU A 309 29.27 20.67 -17.59
CA GLU A 309 30.54 20.25 -18.19
C GLU A 309 30.84 18.74 -18.02
N ILE A 310 29.79 17.92 -17.99
CA ILE A 310 29.90 16.46 -17.92
C ILE A 310 30.09 15.90 -19.33
N GLU A 311 31.05 15.00 -19.49
CA GLU A 311 31.35 14.41 -20.80
C GLU A 311 30.19 13.55 -21.34
N PRO A 312 29.84 13.68 -22.63
CA PRO A 312 28.75 12.92 -23.23
C PRO A 312 29.09 11.43 -23.35
N ARG A 313 28.08 10.57 -23.22
CA ARG A 313 28.21 9.11 -23.30
C ARG A 313 27.21 8.54 -24.29
N LYS A 314 27.61 7.48 -25.01
CA LYS A 314 26.73 6.77 -25.96
C LYS A 314 25.62 5.97 -25.26
N GLY A 315 25.78 5.70 -23.98
CA GLY A 315 24.86 4.93 -23.17
C GLY A 315 25.13 5.23 -21.70
N TRP A 316 24.08 5.58 -20.97
CA TRP A 316 24.16 5.89 -19.55
C TRP A 316 23.70 4.71 -18.73
N ALA A 317 24.51 4.25 -17.78
CA ALA A 317 23.97 3.47 -16.67
C ALA A 317 23.16 4.42 -15.78
N ALA A 318 22.00 3.98 -15.32
CA ALA A 318 21.11 4.78 -14.49
C ALA A 318 20.37 3.88 -13.48
N ALA A 319 19.83 4.51 -12.44
CA ALA A 319 18.75 3.91 -11.68
C ALA A 319 17.48 4.11 -12.50
N ASN A 320 16.94 3.02 -13.01
CA ASN A 320 15.82 3.03 -13.95
C ASN A 320 14.55 2.85 -13.11
N PHE A 321 13.98 3.98 -12.66
CA PHE A 321 12.77 3.98 -11.83
C PHE A 321 11.56 3.58 -12.66
N PHE A 322 10.65 2.86 -11.99
CA PHE A 322 9.38 2.30 -12.49
C PHE A 322 9.49 1.19 -13.55
N PHE A 323 10.67 0.97 -14.14
CA PHE A 323 10.90 -0.14 -15.07
C PHE A 323 10.59 -1.51 -14.45
N ASN A 324 9.65 -2.24 -15.07
CA ASN A 324 9.42 -3.64 -14.78
C ASN A 324 10.31 -4.53 -15.66
N THR A 325 11.60 -4.51 -15.38
CA THR A 325 12.56 -5.41 -16.04
C THR A 325 13.11 -6.43 -15.06
N GLY A 326 13.61 -7.54 -15.60
CA GLY A 326 14.18 -8.61 -14.78
C GLY A 326 15.06 -9.53 -15.60
N ILE A 327 15.80 -10.39 -14.91
CA ILE A 327 16.57 -11.47 -15.51
C ILE A 327 15.88 -12.77 -15.09
N ASP A 328 15.41 -13.56 -16.04
CA ASP A 328 14.74 -14.83 -15.77
C ASP A 328 15.73 -15.97 -15.42
N ASP A 329 15.21 -17.16 -15.14
CA ASP A 329 15.99 -18.37 -14.84
C ASP A 329 16.80 -18.90 -16.04
N HIS A 330 16.55 -18.36 -17.24
CA HIS A 330 17.31 -18.60 -18.46
C HIS A 330 18.40 -17.54 -18.71
N ASN A 331 18.57 -16.58 -17.80
CA ASN A 331 19.50 -15.45 -17.91
C ASN A 331 19.14 -14.47 -19.04
N VAL A 332 17.86 -14.38 -19.40
CA VAL A 332 17.34 -13.43 -20.39
C VAL A 332 16.86 -12.18 -19.68
N LEU A 333 17.36 -11.02 -20.10
CA LEU A 333 16.81 -9.72 -19.70
C LEU A 333 15.47 -9.53 -20.43
N TYR A 334 14.41 -9.35 -19.66
CA TYR A 334 13.08 -9.03 -20.17
C TYR A 334 12.62 -7.67 -19.65
N GLY A 335 11.70 -7.05 -20.37
CA GLY A 335 11.00 -5.83 -19.96
C GLY A 335 9.51 -5.99 -20.22
N GLU A 336 8.73 -5.63 -19.21
CA GLU A 336 7.27 -5.65 -19.23
C GLU A 336 6.73 -4.25 -18.89
N GLU A 337 5.41 -4.10 -18.93
CA GLU A 337 4.73 -2.88 -18.53
C GLU A 337 5.07 -2.50 -17.10
N SER A 338 5.37 -1.22 -16.89
CA SER A 338 5.59 -0.64 -15.57
C SER A 338 4.38 -0.85 -14.66
N TRP A 339 4.65 -1.07 -13.37
CA TRP A 339 3.62 -1.21 -12.33
C TRP A 339 3.17 0.13 -11.73
N SER A 340 3.80 1.23 -12.12
CA SER A 340 3.48 2.56 -11.60
C SER A 340 2.09 3.01 -12.03
N ARG A 341 1.43 3.72 -11.13
CA ARG A 341 0.13 4.37 -11.35
C ARG A 341 0.27 5.90 -11.28
N PRO A 342 -0.73 6.67 -11.76
CA PRO A 342 -0.74 8.11 -11.59
C PRO A 342 -0.43 8.52 -10.14
N GLY A 343 0.57 9.37 -9.95
CA GLY A 343 1.00 9.87 -8.64
C GLY A 343 1.90 8.92 -7.84
N ASP A 344 2.24 7.73 -8.34
CA ASP A 344 3.25 6.89 -7.73
C ASP A 344 4.64 7.56 -7.80
N TYR A 345 5.46 7.31 -6.79
CA TYR A 345 6.75 7.97 -6.66
C TYR A 345 7.81 7.17 -5.93
N VAL A 346 9.06 7.57 -6.17
CA VAL A 346 10.21 7.23 -5.32
C VAL A 346 10.69 8.50 -4.61
N LEU A 347 10.90 8.42 -3.30
CA LEU A 347 11.46 9.48 -2.48
C LEU A 347 12.87 9.10 -2.04
N LEU A 348 13.84 9.91 -2.41
CA LEU A 348 15.26 9.74 -2.11
C LEU A 348 15.75 10.83 -1.17
N GLN A 349 16.75 10.57 -0.34
CA GLN A 349 17.48 11.58 0.43
C GLN A 349 18.91 11.69 -0.09
N ALA A 350 19.35 12.91 -0.41
CA ALA A 350 20.72 13.20 -0.82
C ALA A 350 21.70 13.03 0.35
N GLN A 351 22.75 12.23 0.16
CA GLN A 351 23.78 11.97 1.18
C GLN A 351 24.95 12.96 1.10
N THR A 352 25.00 13.76 0.03
CA THR A 352 26.00 14.79 -0.27
C THR A 352 25.37 15.83 -1.19
N ASP A 353 26.08 16.90 -1.53
CA ASP A 353 25.65 17.83 -2.59
C ASP A 353 25.75 17.12 -3.95
N LEU A 354 24.68 17.21 -4.74
CA LEU A 354 24.49 16.45 -5.98
C LEU A 354 24.09 17.36 -7.15
N VAL A 355 24.55 16.98 -8.34
CA VAL A 355 23.88 17.29 -9.61
C VAL A 355 23.10 16.05 -9.99
N CYS A 356 21.78 16.17 -10.11
CA CYS A 356 20.87 15.10 -10.46
C CYS A 356 20.38 15.30 -11.89
N ILE A 357 19.97 14.22 -12.54
CA ILE A 357 19.24 14.24 -13.80
C ILE A 357 18.18 13.14 -13.81
N SER A 358 17.04 13.45 -14.41
CA SER A 358 15.95 12.52 -14.64
C SER A 358 15.41 12.69 -16.07
N SER A 359 14.96 11.60 -16.68
CA SER A 359 14.25 11.61 -17.98
C SER A 359 12.79 11.23 -17.81
N ALA A 360 11.97 11.66 -18.78
CA ALA A 360 10.76 10.94 -19.16
C ALA A 360 11.12 10.07 -20.38
N CYS A 361 11.08 8.75 -20.22
CA CYS A 361 11.62 7.80 -21.18
C CYS A 361 10.80 7.82 -22.48
N PRO A 362 11.42 8.02 -23.66
CA PRO A 362 10.69 8.10 -24.92
C PRO A 362 10.27 6.74 -25.48
N ASP A 363 10.51 5.61 -24.79
CA ASP A 363 10.28 4.30 -25.38
C ASP A 363 8.80 4.00 -25.60
N ASP A 364 8.37 4.15 -26.85
CA ASP A 364 7.05 3.78 -27.36
C ASP A 364 7.10 2.49 -28.20
N THR A 365 8.26 1.83 -28.24
CA THR A 365 8.50 0.68 -29.13
C THR A 365 8.47 -0.66 -28.39
N THR A 366 8.43 -0.63 -27.07
CA THR A 366 8.38 -1.79 -26.18
C THR A 366 7.32 -1.55 -25.07
N PRO A 367 6.95 -2.57 -24.26
CA PRO A 367 5.87 -2.41 -23.29
C PRO A 367 6.23 -1.52 -22.10
N VAL A 368 7.49 -1.12 -21.91
CA VAL A 368 7.97 -0.49 -20.67
C VAL A 368 7.17 0.74 -20.23
N ASN A 369 6.80 1.60 -21.19
CA ASN A 369 5.93 2.77 -20.97
C ASN A 369 4.49 2.55 -21.46
N ALA A 370 4.05 1.30 -21.54
CA ALA A 370 2.77 0.93 -22.15
C ALA A 370 2.54 1.55 -23.55
N TRP A 371 3.62 1.70 -24.34
CA TRP A 371 3.61 2.33 -25.66
C TRP A 371 3.10 3.78 -25.71
N ASN A 372 2.97 4.46 -24.57
CA ASN A 372 2.52 5.85 -24.48
C ASN A 372 3.42 6.66 -23.54
N PRO A 373 4.53 7.24 -24.04
CA PRO A 373 5.37 8.11 -23.24
C PRO A 373 4.59 9.31 -22.70
N THR A 374 4.70 9.54 -21.39
CA THR A 374 4.10 10.66 -20.68
C THR A 374 5.14 11.41 -19.86
N ASP A 375 4.73 12.40 -19.09
CA ASP A 375 5.66 13.25 -18.36
C ASP A 375 6.13 12.61 -17.05
N ILE A 376 7.25 13.11 -16.51
CA ILE A 376 7.71 12.85 -15.14
C ILE A 376 7.68 14.15 -14.34
N HIS A 377 7.42 14.07 -13.04
CA HIS A 377 7.48 15.24 -12.16
C HIS A 377 8.55 15.11 -11.09
N ILE A 378 9.22 16.22 -10.81
CA ILE A 378 10.25 16.28 -9.78
C ILE A 378 9.85 17.29 -8.71
N ARG A 379 9.88 16.85 -7.45
CA ARG A 379 9.86 17.75 -6.29
C ARG A 379 11.13 17.57 -5.46
N VAL A 380 11.67 18.67 -4.95
CA VAL A 380 12.80 18.65 -4.00
C VAL A 380 12.40 19.32 -2.71
N TYR A 381 12.48 18.57 -1.60
CA TYR A 381 12.11 19.05 -0.28
C TYR A 381 13.34 19.42 0.56
N PRO A 382 13.27 20.50 1.35
CA PRO A 382 14.33 20.85 2.29
C PRO A 382 14.63 19.76 3.33
N GLU A 383 15.87 19.69 3.82
CA GLU A 383 16.36 18.75 4.85
C GLU A 383 15.54 18.74 6.15
N LYS A 384 14.93 19.89 6.52
CA LYS A 384 14.15 20.04 7.75
C LYS A 384 12.93 19.10 7.82
N ASN A 385 12.49 18.55 6.69
CA ASN A 385 11.35 17.66 6.62
C ASN A 385 11.74 16.26 7.11
N ASN A 386 10.82 15.60 7.82
CA ASN A 386 11.03 14.24 8.31
C ASN A 386 10.03 13.30 7.67
N PHE A 387 10.49 12.47 6.74
CA PHE A 387 9.67 11.48 6.07
C PHE A 387 9.97 10.08 6.62
N SER A 388 8.93 9.37 7.05
CA SER A 388 9.05 7.97 7.46
C SER A 388 9.51 7.10 6.30
N LYS A 389 10.38 6.12 6.60
CA LYS A 389 10.72 5.07 5.64
C LYS A 389 9.49 4.19 5.41
N ALA A 390 9.15 3.92 4.16
CA ALA A 390 7.98 3.09 3.83
C ALA A 390 8.10 2.47 2.43
N ILE A 391 7.58 1.26 2.29
CA ILE A 391 7.36 0.58 1.00
C ILE A 391 5.86 0.47 0.80
N ALA A 392 5.36 0.78 -0.39
CA ALA A 392 3.95 0.51 -0.68
C ALA A 392 3.72 -0.98 -0.89
N ILE A 393 2.57 -1.44 -0.40
CA ILE A 393 2.02 -2.75 -0.70
C ILE A 393 0.63 -2.56 -1.27
N ARG A 394 0.35 -3.29 -2.33
CA ARG A 394 -0.98 -3.38 -2.93
C ARG A 394 -1.51 -4.79 -2.64
N MET A 395 -2.64 -4.87 -1.95
CA MET A 395 -3.28 -6.15 -1.61
C MET A 395 -3.66 -6.96 -2.86
N THR A 396 -4.19 -6.28 -3.88
CA THR A 396 -4.49 -6.84 -5.20
C THR A 396 -3.83 -5.97 -6.28
N PRO A 397 -3.72 -6.47 -7.53
CA PRO A 397 -3.25 -5.66 -8.66
C PRO A 397 -3.97 -4.33 -8.83
N ASP A 398 -5.19 -4.19 -8.30
CA ASP A 398 -6.03 -2.99 -8.42
C ASP A 398 -6.11 -2.18 -7.12
N SER A 399 -5.58 -2.70 -6.01
CA SER A 399 -5.63 -2.00 -4.71
C SER A 399 -4.70 -0.80 -4.68
N ASP A 400 -5.07 0.23 -3.93
CA ASP A 400 -4.19 1.38 -3.71
C ASP A 400 -2.97 1.01 -2.86
N ALA A 401 -1.90 1.78 -3.02
CA ALA A 401 -0.66 1.62 -2.31
C ALA A 401 -0.86 1.94 -0.84
N LYS A 402 -0.71 0.93 0.04
CA LYS A 402 -0.64 1.12 1.49
C LYS A 402 0.82 1.12 1.92
N LEU A 403 1.27 2.24 2.50
CA LEU A 403 2.64 2.38 2.99
C LEU A 403 2.88 1.47 4.21
N THR A 404 4.08 0.92 4.31
CA THR A 404 4.52 0.16 5.49
C THR A 404 4.33 0.98 6.75
N GLN A 405 3.73 0.36 7.78
CA GLN A 405 3.44 0.98 9.07
C GLN A 405 4.17 0.28 10.22
N GLU A 406 4.12 0.89 11.40
CA GLU A 406 4.66 0.32 12.63
C GLU A 406 3.60 -0.50 13.34
N THR A 407 4.00 -1.59 14.01
CA THR A 407 3.10 -2.31 14.92
C THR A 407 3.01 -1.55 16.26
N GLY A 408 2.00 -1.86 17.06
CA GLY A 408 1.85 -1.35 18.44
C GLY A 408 3.01 -1.76 19.37
N PHE A 409 3.78 -2.78 18.98
CA PHE A 409 4.98 -3.22 19.69
C PHE A 409 6.26 -2.54 19.20
N HIS A 410 6.22 -1.81 18.07
CA HIS A 410 7.38 -1.15 17.47
C HIS A 410 8.14 -0.24 18.44
N PRO A 411 7.50 0.61 19.28
CA PRO A 411 8.23 1.45 20.25
C PRO A 411 9.10 0.65 21.23
N ARG A 412 8.73 -0.60 21.52
CA ARG A 412 9.51 -1.50 22.40
C ARG A 412 10.61 -2.23 21.63
N THR A 413 10.33 -2.70 20.42
CA THR A 413 11.31 -3.44 19.62
C THR A 413 12.40 -2.54 19.04
N SER A 414 12.06 -1.30 18.64
CA SER A 414 13.01 -0.31 18.10
C SER A 414 14.01 0.21 19.14
N ALA A 415 13.67 0.12 20.42
CA ALA A 415 14.63 0.36 21.50
C ALA A 415 15.73 -0.72 21.59
N LEU A 416 15.45 -1.94 21.10
CA LEU A 416 16.33 -3.11 21.21
C LEU A 416 17.15 -3.35 19.94
N THR A 417 16.68 -2.87 18.77
CA THR A 417 17.38 -3.04 17.50
C THR A 417 17.16 -1.87 16.54
N ARG A 418 18.05 -1.74 15.56
CA ARG A 418 17.87 -0.89 14.37
C ARG A 418 17.62 -1.72 13.11
N ASN A 419 17.67 -3.05 13.22
CA ASN A 419 17.58 -3.97 12.09
C ASN A 419 16.12 -4.37 11.90
N PHE A 420 15.47 -3.73 10.93
CA PHE A 420 14.08 -3.97 10.57
C PHE A 420 13.98 -4.41 9.11
N THR A 421 12.99 -5.24 8.83
CA THR A 421 12.55 -5.59 7.49
C THR A 421 11.08 -5.25 7.34
N GLU A 422 10.69 -4.98 6.11
CA GLU A 422 9.29 -4.98 5.70
C GLU A 422 8.80 -6.44 5.75
N TYR A 423 7.63 -6.66 6.37
CA TYR A 423 6.89 -7.91 6.27
C TYR A 423 5.38 -7.64 6.21
N ARG A 424 4.78 -7.83 5.02
CA ARG A 424 3.33 -7.72 4.77
C ARG A 424 2.71 -6.40 5.26
N GLY A 425 3.40 -5.29 5.10
CA GLY A 425 2.92 -3.94 5.38
C GLY A 425 3.38 -3.39 6.70
N TYR A 426 4.25 -4.11 7.42
CA TYR A 426 4.73 -3.67 8.73
C TYR A 426 6.24 -3.77 8.89
N TRP A 427 6.81 -2.89 9.71
CA TRP A 427 8.20 -2.94 10.12
C TRP A 427 8.41 -3.94 11.27
N LEU A 428 9.07 -5.07 10.97
CA LEU A 428 9.41 -6.08 11.96
C LEU A 428 10.93 -6.19 12.21
N PRO A 429 11.35 -6.45 13.46
CA PRO A 429 12.77 -6.65 13.78
C PRO A 429 13.27 -7.98 13.19
N THR A 430 14.45 -7.97 12.55
CA THR A 430 15.06 -9.19 12.00
C THR A 430 16.06 -9.84 12.94
N CYS A 431 16.70 -9.06 13.81
CA CYS A 431 17.62 -9.53 14.84
C CYS A 431 17.82 -8.46 15.91
N TYR A 432 18.23 -8.86 17.11
CA TYR A 432 18.53 -7.95 18.21
C TYR A 432 20.05 -7.79 18.45
N ARG A 433 20.49 -6.61 18.90
CA ARG A 433 21.94 -6.25 18.91
C ARG A 433 22.84 -7.15 19.74
N ASN A 434 22.28 -7.82 20.74
CA ASN A 434 23.04 -8.60 21.72
C ASN A 434 22.88 -10.12 21.53
N SER A 435 22.11 -10.56 20.54
CA SER A 435 21.83 -11.97 20.30
C SER A 435 21.79 -12.26 18.81
N GLY A 436 22.44 -13.34 18.38
CA GLY A 436 22.35 -13.83 17.01
C GLY A 436 21.24 -14.87 16.84
N ALA A 437 20.88 -15.17 15.59
CA ALA A 437 19.86 -16.18 15.27
C ALA A 437 20.08 -17.54 15.98
N ILE A 438 21.34 -17.94 16.20
CA ILE A 438 21.69 -19.16 16.94
C ILE A 438 21.32 -19.05 18.41
N GLU A 439 21.63 -17.94 19.06
CA GLU A 439 21.29 -17.72 20.48
C GLU A 439 19.79 -17.57 20.67
N GLU A 440 19.10 -16.88 19.75
CA GLU A 440 17.63 -16.78 19.73
C GLU A 440 16.98 -18.16 19.56
N TYR A 441 17.54 -19.01 18.69
CA TYR A 441 17.11 -20.41 18.55
C TYR A 441 17.25 -21.18 19.86
N HIS A 442 18.43 -21.17 20.49
CA HIS A 442 18.64 -21.84 21.78
C HIS A 442 17.76 -21.25 22.89
N SER A 443 17.53 -19.93 22.88
CA SER A 443 16.62 -19.27 23.81
C SER A 443 15.18 -19.75 23.63
N CYS A 444 14.73 -19.99 22.41
CA CYS A 444 13.41 -20.59 22.16
C CYS A 444 13.35 -22.03 22.70
N ARG A 445 14.40 -22.82 22.49
CA ARG A 445 14.47 -24.22 22.92
C ARG A 445 14.56 -24.41 24.44
N GLU A 446 15.27 -23.52 25.13
CA GLU A 446 15.64 -23.70 26.54
C GLU A 446 15.00 -22.67 27.49
N ASN A 447 14.56 -21.54 26.96
CA ASN A 447 14.03 -20.41 27.72
C ASN A 447 12.69 -19.92 27.13
N ALA A 448 12.64 -18.68 26.64
CA ALA A 448 11.54 -18.13 25.89
C ALA A 448 12.05 -17.04 24.92
N ILE A 449 11.32 -16.83 23.84
CA ILE A 449 11.48 -15.73 22.89
C ILE A 449 10.15 -15.00 22.71
N VAL A 450 10.22 -13.78 22.17
CA VAL A 450 9.04 -13.00 21.77
C VAL A 450 9.16 -12.66 20.29
N THR A 451 8.10 -12.92 19.53
CA THR A 451 8.03 -12.59 18.11
C THR A 451 6.77 -11.78 17.83
N ASP A 452 6.90 -10.69 17.09
CA ASP A 452 5.75 -9.90 16.65
C ASP A 452 5.10 -10.57 15.44
N LEU A 453 3.82 -10.93 15.58
CA LEU A 453 3.00 -11.59 14.56
C LEU A 453 1.83 -10.70 14.12
N SER A 454 1.83 -9.44 14.52
CA SER A 454 0.82 -8.44 14.14
C SER A 454 0.57 -8.38 12.63
N PRO A 455 1.55 -8.63 11.73
CA PRO A 455 1.28 -8.56 10.29
C PRO A 455 0.43 -9.71 9.72
N LEU A 456 0.19 -10.80 10.46
CA LEU A 456 -0.74 -11.83 10.00
C LEU A 456 -2.15 -11.26 9.85
N ARG A 457 -2.84 -11.62 8.76
CA ARG A 457 -4.15 -11.05 8.42
C ARG A 457 -5.24 -11.63 9.26
N LYS A 458 -6.05 -10.76 9.86
CA LYS A 458 -7.10 -11.14 10.80
C LYS A 458 -8.44 -10.76 10.21
N PHE A 459 -9.35 -11.72 10.17
CA PHE A 459 -10.70 -11.51 9.69
C PHE A 459 -11.71 -11.99 10.72
N GLU A 460 -12.60 -11.10 11.15
CA GLU A 460 -13.78 -11.46 11.92
C GLU A 460 -14.84 -12.05 10.99
N VAL A 461 -15.25 -13.29 11.26
CA VAL A 461 -16.28 -14.01 10.49
C VAL A 461 -17.47 -14.24 11.42
N ILE A 462 -18.50 -13.41 11.27
CA ILE A 462 -19.59 -13.29 12.23
C ILE A 462 -20.94 -13.42 11.53
N GLY A 463 -21.79 -14.32 12.02
CA GLY A 463 -23.17 -14.48 11.57
C GLY A 463 -23.66 -15.91 11.68
N PRO A 464 -24.98 -16.14 11.58
CA PRO A 464 -25.57 -17.47 11.73
C PRO A 464 -25.02 -18.50 10.74
N ASP A 465 -24.52 -18.05 9.58
CA ASP A 465 -23.94 -18.93 8.55
C ASP A 465 -22.39 -18.94 8.55
N ALA A 466 -21.75 -18.34 9.57
CA ALA A 466 -20.29 -18.28 9.66
C ALA A 466 -19.62 -19.66 9.66
N GLU A 467 -20.17 -20.61 10.41
CA GLU A 467 -19.68 -22.00 10.42
C GLU A 467 -19.80 -22.64 9.02
N ALA A 468 -20.90 -22.38 8.30
CA ALA A 468 -21.14 -22.94 6.97
C ALA A 468 -20.15 -22.38 5.94
N LEU A 469 -19.90 -21.06 5.97
CA LEU A 469 -18.90 -20.42 5.13
C LEU A 469 -17.51 -21.01 5.38
N LEU A 470 -17.08 -21.06 6.64
CA LEU A 470 -15.76 -21.57 6.99
C LEU A 470 -15.61 -23.06 6.71
N GLN A 471 -16.68 -23.85 6.88
CA GLN A 471 -16.72 -25.25 6.49
C GLN A 471 -16.56 -25.44 4.98
N TRP A 472 -16.99 -24.46 4.18
CA TRP A 472 -16.84 -24.46 2.72
C TRP A 472 -15.44 -24.03 2.28
N THR A 473 -14.89 -22.98 2.89
CA THR A 473 -13.62 -22.38 2.45
C THR A 473 -12.37 -23.07 3.01
N LEU A 474 -12.50 -23.81 4.11
CA LEU A 474 -11.38 -24.43 4.80
C LEU A 474 -11.38 -25.97 4.67
N THR A 475 -10.18 -26.53 4.66
CA THR A 475 -9.97 -27.99 4.59
C THR A 475 -10.31 -28.75 5.87
N ARG A 476 -10.38 -28.07 7.02
CA ARG A 476 -10.77 -28.67 8.29
C ARG A 476 -12.30 -28.80 8.42
N ASN A 477 -12.75 -29.81 9.17
CA ASN A 477 -14.15 -29.92 9.55
C ASN A 477 -14.46 -28.93 10.68
N VAL A 478 -14.89 -27.73 10.30
CA VAL A 478 -15.23 -26.61 11.20
C VAL A 478 -16.37 -26.98 12.16
N ARG A 479 -17.33 -27.82 11.73
CA ARG A 479 -18.44 -28.27 12.58
C ARG A 479 -18.00 -29.03 13.83
N LYS A 480 -16.79 -29.59 13.82
CA LYS A 480 -16.21 -30.32 14.97
C LYS A 480 -15.47 -29.42 15.97
N LEU A 481 -15.27 -28.14 15.66
CA LEU A 481 -14.60 -27.22 16.58
C LEU A 481 -15.54 -26.86 17.73
N SER A 482 -15.07 -26.98 18.96
CA SER A 482 -15.80 -26.45 20.12
C SER A 482 -15.54 -24.95 20.29
N VAL A 483 -16.43 -24.23 20.97
CA VAL A 483 -16.15 -22.87 21.43
C VAL A 483 -14.88 -22.87 22.30
N GLY A 484 -14.02 -21.86 22.14
CA GLY A 484 -12.71 -21.79 22.80
C GLY A 484 -11.62 -22.60 22.12
N GLN A 485 -11.89 -23.18 20.94
CA GLN A 485 -10.92 -23.98 20.18
C GLN A 485 -10.27 -23.19 19.06
N VAL A 486 -9.01 -23.53 18.81
CA VAL A 486 -8.24 -23.10 17.65
C VAL A 486 -7.98 -24.31 16.75
N VAL A 487 -7.85 -24.12 15.44
CA VAL A 487 -7.35 -25.17 14.54
C VAL A 487 -6.48 -24.57 13.45
N TYR A 488 -5.43 -25.28 13.06
CA TYR A 488 -4.68 -24.97 11.84
C TYR A 488 -5.39 -25.56 10.62
N SER A 489 -5.59 -24.76 9.59
CA SER A 489 -6.24 -25.15 8.35
C SER A 489 -5.58 -24.48 7.15
N SER A 490 -5.86 -25.02 5.97
CA SER A 490 -5.56 -24.39 4.68
C SER A 490 -6.86 -23.96 4.01
N MET A 491 -6.79 -22.85 3.28
CA MET A 491 -7.81 -22.33 2.38
C MET A 491 -7.38 -22.64 0.94
N LEU A 492 -8.29 -23.21 0.15
CA LEU A 492 -7.96 -23.70 -1.19
C LEU A 492 -8.87 -23.07 -2.25
N TYR A 493 -8.34 -22.94 -3.46
CA TYR A 493 -9.14 -22.76 -4.66
C TYR A 493 -9.96 -24.02 -4.98
N PRO A 494 -11.02 -23.92 -5.81
CA PRO A 494 -11.82 -25.08 -6.22
C PRO A 494 -11.02 -26.22 -6.87
N HIS A 495 -9.90 -25.91 -7.52
CA HIS A 495 -8.99 -26.90 -8.11
C HIS A 495 -8.02 -27.55 -7.10
N GLY A 496 -8.12 -27.22 -5.81
CA GLY A 496 -7.32 -27.79 -4.73
C GLY A 496 -5.95 -27.13 -4.51
N GLY A 497 -5.61 -26.08 -5.26
CA GLY A 497 -4.39 -25.30 -5.02
C GLY A 497 -4.54 -24.46 -3.75
N MET A 498 -3.46 -24.37 -2.96
CA MET A 498 -3.45 -23.59 -1.72
C MET A 498 -3.45 -22.10 -2.03
N MET A 499 -4.42 -21.39 -1.46
CA MET A 499 -4.55 -19.94 -1.53
C MET A 499 -3.87 -19.31 -0.32
N ASP A 500 -4.22 -19.79 0.86
CA ASP A 500 -3.77 -19.25 2.15
C ASP A 500 -3.75 -20.39 3.18
N ASP A 501 -3.01 -20.20 4.27
CA ASP A 501 -3.02 -21.10 5.40
C ASP A 501 -2.88 -20.34 6.72
N GLY A 502 -3.37 -20.96 7.80
CA GLY A 502 -3.55 -20.19 9.01
C GLY A 502 -4.34 -20.89 10.10
N THR A 503 -4.73 -20.10 11.10
CA THR A 503 -5.50 -20.58 12.24
C THR A 503 -6.91 -20.01 12.26
N LEU A 504 -7.88 -20.87 12.61
CA LEU A 504 -9.25 -20.48 12.87
C LEU A 504 -9.54 -20.58 14.37
N LEU A 505 -9.98 -19.49 14.98
CA LEU A 505 -10.49 -19.46 16.35
C LEU A 505 -12.01 -19.51 16.33
N ARG A 506 -12.62 -20.38 17.13
CA ARG A 506 -14.06 -20.38 17.40
C ARG A 506 -14.33 -19.63 18.71
N LEU A 507 -14.70 -18.35 18.59
CA LEU A 507 -14.91 -17.44 19.71
C LEU A 507 -16.25 -17.70 20.41
N CYS A 508 -17.31 -17.86 19.61
CA CYS A 508 -18.67 -18.21 20.06
C CYS A 508 -19.28 -19.25 19.10
N GLN A 509 -20.58 -19.50 19.23
CA GLN A 509 -21.29 -20.38 18.29
C GLN A 509 -21.20 -19.88 16.85
N ASP A 510 -21.41 -18.58 16.64
CA ASP A 510 -21.56 -17.90 15.34
C ASP A 510 -20.47 -16.84 15.08
N ASN A 511 -19.42 -16.81 15.92
CA ASN A 511 -18.32 -15.85 15.82
C ASN A 511 -17.00 -16.60 15.72
N PHE A 512 -16.29 -16.35 14.64
CA PHE A 512 -15.01 -16.95 14.33
C PHE A 512 -14.00 -15.87 13.95
N ARG A 513 -12.71 -16.21 14.07
CA ARG A 513 -11.62 -15.36 13.58
C ARG A 513 -10.66 -16.20 12.76
N TRP A 514 -10.47 -15.83 11.49
CA TRP A 514 -9.43 -16.39 10.63
C TRP A 514 -8.16 -15.56 10.76
N ILE A 515 -7.03 -16.22 10.94
CA ILE A 515 -5.70 -15.62 10.94
C ILE A 515 -4.90 -16.28 9.85
N GLY A 516 -4.70 -15.57 8.75
CA GLY A 516 -4.04 -16.04 7.54
C GLY A 516 -2.77 -15.25 7.22
N GLY A 517 -2.07 -15.68 6.18
CA GLY A 517 -0.94 -14.95 5.62
C GLY A 517 -1.39 -13.82 4.71
N ASP A 518 -2.49 -13.99 3.97
CA ASP A 518 -2.82 -13.14 2.83
C ASP A 518 -4.14 -12.35 2.97
N ASP A 519 -4.16 -11.12 2.45
CA ASP A 519 -5.33 -10.27 2.47
C ASP A 519 -6.45 -10.81 1.57
N TYR A 520 -6.09 -11.51 0.49
CA TYR A 520 -7.03 -12.09 -0.46
C TYR A 520 -7.97 -13.13 0.18
N GLY A 521 -7.56 -13.76 1.29
CA GLY A 521 -8.41 -14.70 2.03
C GLY A 521 -9.75 -14.08 2.48
N GLY A 522 -9.74 -12.78 2.84
CA GLY A 522 -10.96 -12.04 3.19
C GLY A 522 -11.89 -11.81 1.98
N ILE A 523 -11.31 -11.46 0.83
CA ILE A 523 -12.04 -11.27 -0.44
C ILE A 523 -12.71 -12.58 -0.83
N TRP A 524 -11.94 -13.66 -0.88
CA TRP A 524 -12.44 -14.99 -1.21
C TRP A 524 -13.62 -15.41 -0.31
N MET A 525 -13.51 -15.22 1.01
CA MET A 525 -14.58 -15.55 1.94
C MET A 525 -15.86 -14.73 1.67
N ARG A 526 -15.75 -13.44 1.34
CA ARG A 526 -16.90 -12.60 0.98
C ARG A 526 -17.55 -13.05 -0.32
N GLU A 527 -16.76 -13.33 -1.36
CA GLU A 527 -17.27 -13.84 -2.64
C GLU A 527 -17.99 -15.19 -2.47
N GLN A 528 -17.45 -16.10 -1.66
CA GLN A 528 -18.11 -17.38 -1.39
C GLN A 528 -19.39 -17.20 -0.56
N ALA A 529 -19.41 -16.26 0.39
CA ALA A 529 -20.61 -15.95 1.16
C ALA A 529 -21.75 -15.45 0.25
N GLU A 530 -21.44 -14.51 -0.65
CA GLU A 530 -22.39 -13.98 -1.63
C GLU A 530 -22.90 -15.09 -2.57
N LYS A 531 -21.98 -15.84 -3.18
CA LYS A 531 -22.30 -16.93 -4.10
C LYS A 531 -23.22 -17.99 -3.49
N LEU A 532 -23.06 -18.25 -2.20
CA LEU A 532 -23.84 -19.24 -1.46
C LEU A 532 -25.08 -18.64 -0.79
N GLY A 533 -25.29 -17.32 -0.87
CA GLY A 533 -26.40 -16.62 -0.23
C GLY A 533 -26.38 -16.69 1.30
N LEU A 534 -25.20 -16.74 1.91
CA LEU A 534 -25.00 -16.93 3.35
C LEU A 534 -25.14 -15.62 4.12
N LYS A 535 -25.78 -15.69 5.30
CA LYS A 535 -25.89 -14.58 6.25
C LYS A 535 -24.67 -14.54 7.16
N VAL A 536 -23.58 -14.01 6.64
CA VAL A 536 -22.29 -13.90 7.34
C VAL A 536 -21.59 -12.61 6.92
N ARG A 537 -20.96 -11.94 7.89
CA ARG A 537 -20.09 -10.79 7.66
C ARG A 537 -18.64 -11.22 7.84
N VAL A 538 -17.79 -10.76 6.94
CA VAL A 538 -16.34 -11.01 6.95
C VAL A 538 -15.64 -9.66 6.89
N LYS A 539 -15.10 -9.22 8.03
CA LYS A 539 -14.43 -7.91 8.16
C LYS A 539 -12.96 -8.06 8.55
N SER A 540 -12.12 -7.23 7.96
CA SER A 540 -10.70 -7.13 8.32
C SER A 540 -10.54 -6.55 9.73
N SER A 541 -9.66 -7.14 10.54
CA SER A 541 -9.35 -6.71 11.92
C SER A 541 -7.85 -6.61 12.22
N THR A 542 -7.00 -6.68 11.19
CA THR A 542 -5.53 -6.71 11.31
C THR A 542 -4.98 -5.50 12.07
N ASP A 543 -5.43 -4.30 11.72
CA ASP A 543 -4.99 -3.04 12.33
C ASP A 543 -5.55 -2.83 13.74
N GLN A 544 -6.51 -3.65 14.18
CA GLN A 544 -7.18 -3.52 15.48
C GLN A 544 -6.75 -4.61 16.47
N ILE A 545 -6.09 -5.66 15.98
CA ILE A 545 -5.68 -6.80 16.79
C ILE A 545 -4.23 -7.11 16.46
N HIS A 546 -3.34 -6.59 17.28
CA HIS A 546 -1.93 -6.94 17.24
C HIS A 546 -1.64 -8.13 18.14
N ASN A 547 -0.59 -8.88 17.83
CA ASN A 547 -0.21 -10.03 18.63
C ASN A 547 1.29 -10.28 18.66
N ILE A 548 1.74 -10.76 19.81
CA ILE A 548 3.08 -11.33 19.98
C ILE A 548 2.98 -12.80 20.35
N ALA A 549 3.90 -13.60 19.81
CA ALA A 549 4.11 -14.98 20.22
C ALA A 549 5.18 -15.03 21.31
N VAL A 550 4.85 -15.55 22.48
CA VAL A 550 5.79 -15.88 23.56
C VAL A 550 6.03 -17.38 23.54
N GLN A 551 7.18 -17.81 23.04
CA GLN A 551 7.45 -19.21 22.66
C GLN A 551 8.67 -19.75 23.41
N GLY A 552 8.61 -20.99 23.88
CA GLY A 552 9.65 -21.68 24.64
C GLY A 552 9.16 -22.24 25.99
N PRO A 553 9.90 -23.18 26.61
CA PRO A 553 9.46 -23.88 27.83
C PRO A 553 9.16 -22.95 29.03
N LYS A 554 9.75 -21.74 29.08
CA LYS A 554 9.50 -20.74 30.13
C LYS A 554 8.32 -19.79 29.84
N SER A 555 7.72 -19.85 28.65
CA SER A 555 6.63 -18.95 28.24
C SER A 555 5.45 -18.94 29.22
N ARG A 556 5.07 -20.12 29.74
CA ARG A 556 3.98 -20.25 30.71
C ARG A 556 4.26 -19.51 32.01
N GLU A 557 5.44 -19.73 32.60
CA GLU A 557 5.78 -19.13 33.89
C GLU A 557 5.87 -17.60 33.77
N ILE A 558 6.45 -17.10 32.67
CA ILE A 558 6.51 -15.65 32.39
C ILE A 558 5.10 -15.08 32.31
N LEU A 559 4.23 -15.66 31.47
CA LEU A 559 2.89 -15.12 31.26
C LEU A 559 2.00 -15.28 32.50
N LYS A 560 2.24 -16.29 33.34
CA LYS A 560 1.47 -16.50 34.58
C LYS A 560 1.61 -15.33 35.57
N GLU A 561 2.76 -14.67 35.58
CA GLU A 561 2.99 -13.49 36.41
C GLU A 561 2.25 -12.24 35.90
N ILE A 562 1.84 -12.24 34.64
CA ILE A 562 1.32 -11.07 33.93
C ILE A 562 -0.19 -11.19 33.67
N VAL A 563 -0.69 -12.40 33.41
CA VAL A 563 -2.05 -12.62 32.93
C VAL A 563 -2.98 -13.02 34.08
N TRP A 564 -3.95 -12.15 34.34
CA TRP A 564 -5.09 -12.47 35.18
C TRP A 564 -6.25 -12.98 34.34
N THR A 565 -6.95 -14.03 34.79
CA THR A 565 -8.16 -14.55 34.13
C THR A 565 -9.35 -14.47 35.08
N PRO A 566 -10.56 -14.11 34.59
CA PRO A 566 -11.76 -14.14 35.41
C PRO A 566 -12.13 -15.59 35.76
N PRO A 567 -12.88 -15.82 36.86
CA PRO A 567 -13.29 -17.17 37.28
C PRO A 567 -14.10 -17.97 36.25
N THR A 568 -14.68 -17.28 35.26
CA THR A 568 -15.43 -17.88 34.14
C THR A 568 -14.56 -18.40 33.01
N GLN A 569 -13.24 -18.16 33.07
CA GLN A 569 -12.28 -18.54 32.05
C GLN A 569 -11.21 -19.48 32.64
N PRO A 570 -10.66 -20.43 31.85
CA PRO A 570 -9.54 -21.25 32.30
C PRO A 570 -8.36 -20.37 32.70
N LYS A 571 -7.66 -20.75 33.76
CA LYS A 571 -6.38 -20.13 34.09
C LYS A 571 -5.37 -20.41 32.99
N LEU A 572 -4.34 -19.57 32.87
CA LEU A 572 -3.32 -19.69 31.83
C LEU A 572 -2.68 -21.09 31.78
N GLU A 573 -2.38 -21.68 32.94
CA GLU A 573 -1.79 -23.03 33.03
C GLU A 573 -2.75 -24.16 32.63
N GLU A 574 -4.05 -23.89 32.63
CA GLU A 574 -5.11 -24.84 32.26
C GLU A 574 -5.43 -24.79 30.75
N VAL A 575 -4.92 -23.78 30.02
CA VAL A 575 -5.16 -23.63 28.58
C VAL A 575 -4.50 -24.78 27.82
N GLY A 576 -5.34 -25.65 27.24
CA GLY A 576 -4.92 -26.77 26.40
C GLY A 576 -4.28 -26.34 25.08
N TRP A 577 -3.59 -27.25 24.40
CA TRP A 577 -3.01 -26.97 23.07
C TRP A 577 -4.13 -26.62 22.09
N PHE A 578 -3.94 -25.59 21.26
CA PHE A 578 -4.98 -25.08 20.36
C PHE A 578 -6.27 -24.70 21.08
N ARG A 579 -6.13 -24.07 22.25
CA ARG A 579 -7.20 -23.41 23.02
C ARG A 579 -6.78 -21.98 23.37
N PHE A 580 -7.72 -21.15 23.76
CA PHE A 580 -7.44 -19.80 24.24
C PHE A 580 -8.27 -19.47 25.49
N THR A 581 -7.83 -18.44 26.20
CA THR A 581 -8.51 -17.85 27.35
C THR A 581 -8.59 -16.34 27.18
N ILE A 582 -9.60 -15.72 27.79
CA ILE A 582 -9.71 -14.25 27.87
C ILE A 582 -9.21 -13.81 29.23
N GLY A 583 -8.33 -12.81 29.24
CA GLY A 583 -7.70 -12.31 30.45
C GLY A 583 -7.47 -10.82 30.41
N ARG A 584 -6.73 -10.34 31.41
CA ARG A 584 -6.28 -8.96 31.55
C ARG A 584 -4.83 -8.94 32.03
N VAL A 585 -4.11 -7.89 31.68
CA VAL A 585 -2.76 -7.64 32.19
C VAL A 585 -2.83 -7.19 33.65
N GLY A 586 -2.20 -7.91 34.57
CA GLY A 586 -2.13 -7.58 35.99
C GLY A 586 -3.33 -8.11 36.76
N ASP A 587 -4.44 -7.35 36.79
CA ASP A 587 -5.62 -7.69 37.60
C ASP A 587 -6.94 -7.43 36.85
N LEU A 588 -8.08 -7.49 37.57
CA LEU A 588 -9.42 -7.28 37.04
C LEU A 588 -9.61 -5.94 36.31
N ASN A 589 -8.87 -4.89 36.71
CA ASN A 589 -8.92 -3.56 36.09
C ASN A 589 -7.86 -3.39 35.00
N GLY A 590 -7.07 -4.43 34.73
CA GLY A 590 -6.02 -4.44 33.73
C GLY A 590 -6.50 -4.36 32.28
N ILE A 591 -5.55 -4.21 31.35
CA ILE A 591 -5.84 -4.13 29.91
C ILE A 591 -6.35 -5.49 29.41
N PRO A 592 -7.50 -5.57 28.72
CA PRO A 592 -8.03 -6.82 28.20
C PRO A 592 -7.14 -7.41 27.11
N ILE A 593 -6.93 -8.72 27.20
CA ILE A 593 -6.14 -9.50 26.26
C ILE A 593 -6.80 -10.85 26.03
N MET A 594 -6.50 -11.46 24.88
CA MET A 594 -6.74 -12.88 24.65
C MET A 594 -5.39 -13.59 24.64
N VAL A 595 -5.33 -14.79 25.20
CA VAL A 595 -4.11 -15.61 25.19
C VAL A 595 -4.44 -16.98 24.63
N SER A 596 -3.85 -17.33 23.49
CA SER A 596 -3.98 -18.66 22.88
C SER A 596 -2.74 -19.49 23.12
N ARG A 597 -2.90 -20.79 23.35
CA ARG A 597 -1.78 -21.75 23.37
C ARG A 597 -1.55 -22.28 21.95
N THR A 598 -0.95 -21.44 21.14
CA THR A 598 -0.61 -21.63 19.72
C THR A 598 0.84 -21.21 19.46
N GLY A 599 1.38 -21.64 18.32
CA GLY A 599 2.75 -21.32 17.92
C GLY A 599 3.27 -22.27 16.84
N TYR A 600 4.24 -21.79 16.05
CA TYR A 600 4.87 -22.54 14.96
C TYR A 600 6.27 -23.07 15.30
N THR A 601 6.77 -22.78 16.51
CA THR A 601 8.14 -23.14 16.93
C THR A 601 8.31 -24.62 17.28
N GLY A 602 7.20 -25.35 17.48
CA GLY A 602 7.19 -26.72 18.02
C GLY A 602 7.41 -26.79 19.53
N GLU A 603 7.68 -25.67 20.20
CA GLU A 603 7.84 -25.58 21.65
C GLU A 603 6.51 -25.30 22.37
N LEU A 604 6.54 -25.38 23.70
CA LEU A 604 5.48 -24.77 24.51
C LEU A 604 5.42 -23.28 24.18
N GLY A 605 4.27 -22.76 23.81
CA GLY A 605 4.15 -21.36 23.46
C GLY A 605 2.72 -20.85 23.55
N TYR A 606 2.64 -19.53 23.62
CA TYR A 606 1.40 -18.79 23.67
C TYR A 606 1.47 -17.60 22.71
N GLU A 607 0.33 -17.13 22.26
CA GLU A 607 0.20 -15.86 21.56
C GLU A 607 -0.70 -14.95 22.39
N VAL A 608 -0.24 -13.73 22.62
CA VAL A 608 -0.95 -12.68 23.36
C VAL A 608 -1.48 -11.68 22.34
N TRP A 609 -2.80 -11.51 22.34
CA TRP A 609 -3.53 -10.68 21.39
C TRP A 609 -4.12 -9.49 22.14
N CYS A 610 -3.93 -8.29 21.60
CA CYS A 610 -4.41 -7.06 22.18
C CYS A 610 -4.74 -6.02 21.11
N HIS A 611 -5.46 -4.99 21.52
CA HIS A 611 -5.57 -3.77 20.73
C HIS A 611 -4.19 -3.08 20.66
N PRO A 612 -3.78 -2.51 19.51
CA PRO A 612 -2.53 -1.76 19.38
C PRO A 612 -2.40 -0.58 20.35
#